data_AF-A0AB73P4U5-F1
#
_entry.id   AF-A0AB73P4U5-F1
#
_cell.length_a   1.000
_cell.length_b   1.000
_cell.length_c   1.000
_cell.angle_alpha   90.00
_cell.angle_beta   90.00
_cell.angle_gamma   90.00
#
_symmetry.space_group_name_H-M   'P 1'
#
loop_
_entity.id
_entity.type
_entity.pdbx_description
1 polymer ?
#
loop_
_entity_poly.entity_id
_entity_poly.type
_entity_poly.pdbx_seq_one_letter_code
_entity_poly.pdbx_strand_id
1 'polypeptide(L)'
;MRLFSIFKRNKRKDVPERTINGIPLTKLPNNVYENMFPWSSDQIPNTNLTVGNIVMLWWLDKYHGTNRTIPLYFERNYVKSFSKELMKLKKDEWIYKDESLSPKAKKVLHNNFDIIEKHRVGWMNEADRKTFEEARRIEMNIHNQWLINNGMEDIAERNKQMMLKQDADMIITRKFKKAETMSKNNELAEANKILERLIESNTDYPAIIYERLAKNYRKQKRYQDEINLCMRFLKNEQPKYDEDQWINIFEKRIAFSESKLSKQSNTTLLD
;
A
#
# COMPACT_ATOMS: atom_id res chain seq x y z
N MET A 1 22.69 8.55 23.85
CA MET A 1 22.82 7.94 22.50
C MET A 1 24.07 7.07 22.28
N ARG A 2 25.28 7.42 22.80
CA ARG A 2 26.50 6.61 22.59
C ARG A 2 26.42 5.17 23.13
N LEU A 3 25.85 4.94 24.31
CA LEU A 3 25.77 3.60 24.92
C LEU A 3 24.89 2.63 24.11
N PHE A 4 23.74 3.08 23.60
CA PHE A 4 22.89 2.26 22.72
C PHE A 4 23.60 1.93 21.40
N SER A 5 24.36 2.87 20.81
CA SER A 5 25.10 2.60 19.58
C SER A 5 26.19 1.53 19.74
N ILE A 6 26.87 1.50 20.90
CA ILE A 6 27.87 0.49 21.24
C ILE A 6 27.20 -0.87 21.50
N PHE A 7 26.11 -0.89 22.28
CA PHE A 7 25.31 -2.09 22.52
C PHE A 7 24.78 -2.71 21.22
N LYS A 8 24.19 -1.87 20.35
CA LYS A 8 23.67 -2.26 19.04
C LYS A 8 24.78 -2.81 18.13
N ARG A 9 25.98 -2.22 18.14
CA ARG A 9 27.11 -2.70 17.35
C ARG A 9 27.58 -4.09 17.80
N ASN A 10 27.56 -4.37 19.10
CA ASN A 10 27.97 -5.67 19.64
C ASN A 10 26.97 -6.80 19.39
N LYS A 11 25.68 -6.47 19.20
CA LYS A 11 24.58 -7.44 18.99
C LYS A 11 24.14 -7.58 17.52
N ARG A 12 24.86 -6.94 16.57
CA ARG A 12 24.45 -6.84 15.16
C ARG A 12 24.76 -8.06 14.29
N LYS A 13 25.44 -9.08 14.82
CA LYS A 13 25.95 -10.21 14.02
C LYS A 13 24.84 -11.03 13.34
N ASP A 14 23.62 -10.99 13.88
CA ASP A 14 22.50 -11.82 13.42
C ASP A 14 21.42 -11.02 12.67
N VAL A 15 21.59 -9.71 12.49
CA VAL A 15 20.61 -8.90 11.73
C VAL A 15 20.87 -9.13 10.24
N PRO A 16 19.93 -9.71 9.47
CA PRO A 16 20.14 -9.94 8.06
C PRO A 16 20.33 -8.61 7.32
N GLU A 17 21.22 -8.64 6.34
CA GLU A 17 21.52 -7.46 5.54
C GLU A 17 20.31 -7.09 4.67
N ARG A 18 19.79 -5.88 4.88
CA ARG A 18 18.64 -5.37 4.13
C ARG A 18 19.03 -5.09 2.68
N THR A 19 18.13 -5.41 1.76
CA THR A 19 18.34 -5.29 0.32
C THR A 19 17.21 -4.49 -0.34
N ILE A 20 17.53 -3.63 -1.29
CA ILE A 20 16.54 -2.99 -2.18
C ILE A 20 16.87 -3.42 -3.60
N ASN A 21 15.89 -3.99 -4.29
CA ASN A 21 16.06 -4.56 -5.63
C ASN A 21 17.20 -5.59 -5.66
N GLY A 22 17.32 -6.41 -4.61
CA GLY A 22 18.42 -7.37 -4.45
C GLY A 22 19.80 -6.77 -4.15
N ILE A 23 19.94 -5.44 -4.06
CA ILE A 23 21.21 -4.78 -3.72
C ILE A 23 21.26 -4.50 -2.21
N PRO A 24 22.28 -4.97 -1.48
CA PRO A 24 22.48 -4.62 -0.08
C PRO A 24 22.51 -3.12 0.17
N LEU A 25 21.81 -2.65 1.21
CA LEU A 25 21.79 -1.22 1.59
C LEU A 25 23.19 -0.65 1.84
N THR A 26 24.14 -1.47 2.32
CA THR A 26 25.54 -1.07 2.56
C THR A 26 26.33 -0.84 1.27
N LYS A 27 25.92 -1.52 0.19
CA LYS A 27 26.46 -1.40 -1.18
C LYS A 27 25.72 -0.35 -1.98
N LEU A 28 24.50 0.02 -1.56
CA LEU A 28 23.90 1.25 -2.04
C LEU A 28 24.74 2.42 -1.54
N PRO A 29 24.92 3.44 -2.38
CA PRO A 29 25.84 4.51 -2.06
C PRO A 29 25.40 5.23 -0.77
N ASN A 30 26.32 5.25 0.20
CA ASN A 30 26.06 5.63 1.61
C ASN A 30 25.78 7.12 1.83
N ASN A 31 25.87 7.95 0.80
CA ASN A 31 25.62 9.38 0.89
C ASN A 31 24.25 9.70 0.30
N VAL A 32 23.27 9.86 1.18
CA VAL A 32 21.84 10.13 0.94
C VAL A 32 21.60 11.45 0.17
N TYR A 33 22.67 12.16 -0.20
CA TYR A 33 22.64 13.42 -0.94
C TYR A 33 23.40 13.39 -2.27
N GLU A 34 24.13 12.32 -2.61
CA GLU A 34 25.04 12.36 -3.77
C GLU A 34 24.81 11.26 -4.80
N ASN A 35 24.03 10.22 -4.50
CA ASN A 35 23.93 9.09 -5.41
C ASN A 35 22.52 8.53 -5.55
N MET A 36 22.10 8.48 -6.82
CA MET A 36 20.85 7.89 -7.29
C MET A 36 20.90 6.36 -7.12
N PHE A 37 19.75 5.70 -7.22
CA PHE A 37 19.73 4.25 -7.36
C PHE A 37 20.58 3.82 -8.56
N PRO A 38 21.36 2.72 -8.46
CA PRO A 38 22.23 2.27 -9.55
C PRO A 38 21.49 2.10 -10.88
N TRP A 39 20.31 1.50 -10.82
CA TRP A 39 19.45 1.25 -11.99
C TRP A 39 18.70 2.49 -12.49
N SER A 40 18.77 3.62 -11.77
CA SER A 40 18.02 4.81 -12.20
C SER A 40 18.53 5.38 -13.52
N SER A 41 19.82 5.18 -13.80
CA SER A 41 20.44 5.65 -15.05
C SER A 41 20.29 4.65 -16.19
N ASP A 42 19.67 3.49 -15.97
CA ASP A 42 19.50 2.47 -17.00
C ASP A 42 18.62 3.01 -18.12
N GLN A 43 19.11 2.87 -19.35
CA GLN A 43 18.42 3.38 -20.54
C GLN A 43 17.25 2.48 -20.92
N ILE A 44 16.11 3.10 -21.23
CA ILE A 44 14.93 2.42 -21.74
C ILE A 44 15.17 2.05 -23.21
N PRO A 45 15.00 0.78 -23.60
CA PRO A 45 15.28 0.31 -24.96
C PRO A 45 14.62 1.17 -26.04
N ASN A 46 15.36 1.48 -27.10
CA ASN A 46 14.90 2.28 -28.25
C ASN A 46 14.46 3.72 -27.91
N THR A 47 14.89 4.26 -26.77
CA THR A 47 14.64 5.66 -26.39
C THR A 47 15.90 6.28 -25.80
N ASN A 48 15.93 7.59 -25.63
CA ASN A 48 16.97 8.30 -24.88
C ASN A 48 16.59 8.53 -23.40
N LEU A 49 15.52 7.87 -22.93
CA LEU A 49 15.01 7.97 -21.57
C LEU A 49 15.72 6.97 -20.66
N THR A 50 15.78 7.32 -19.39
CA THR A 50 16.26 6.44 -18.30
C THR A 50 15.11 5.95 -17.43
N VAL A 51 15.36 4.96 -16.58
CA VAL A 51 14.43 4.54 -15.52
C VAL A 51 13.99 5.74 -14.65
N GLY A 52 14.92 6.62 -14.29
CA GLY A 52 14.60 7.87 -13.58
C GLY A 52 13.62 8.75 -14.35
N ASN A 53 13.79 8.88 -15.67
CA ASN A 53 12.85 9.63 -16.50
C ASN A 53 11.47 8.98 -16.56
N ILE A 54 11.35 7.65 -16.57
CA ILE A 54 10.04 6.96 -16.52
C ILE A 54 9.29 7.30 -15.23
N VAL A 55 9.98 7.30 -14.08
CA VAL A 55 9.38 7.68 -12.80
C VAL A 55 8.98 9.17 -12.78
N MET A 56 9.77 10.05 -13.42
CA MET A 56 9.41 11.46 -13.58
C MET A 56 8.16 11.63 -14.44
N LEU A 57 8.10 10.97 -15.61
CA LEU A 57 6.95 11.03 -16.52
C LEU A 57 5.67 10.56 -15.84
N TRP A 58 5.73 9.48 -15.06
CA TRP A 58 4.59 9.03 -14.25
C TRP A 58 4.11 10.07 -13.25
N TRP A 59 5.04 10.72 -12.54
CA TRP A 59 4.68 11.75 -11.56
C TRP A 59 4.06 12.97 -12.23
N LEU A 60 4.61 13.40 -13.37
CA LEU A 60 4.04 14.48 -14.18
C LEU A 60 2.65 14.09 -14.68
N ASP A 61 2.45 12.88 -15.23
CA ASP A 61 1.13 12.44 -15.70
C ASP A 61 0.07 12.45 -14.58
N LYS A 62 0.47 12.05 -13.37
CA LYS A 62 -0.42 11.96 -12.22
C LYS A 62 -0.72 13.31 -11.56
N TYR A 63 0.24 14.22 -11.56
CA TYR A 63 0.18 15.46 -10.77
C TYR A 63 0.33 16.75 -11.59
N HIS A 64 0.37 16.65 -12.92
CA HIS A 64 0.33 17.80 -13.82
C HIS A 64 -0.86 18.71 -13.48
N GLY A 65 -0.62 20.03 -13.48
CA GLY A 65 -1.63 21.03 -13.15
C GLY A 65 -2.03 21.08 -11.68
N THR A 66 -1.37 20.30 -10.81
CA THR A 66 -1.53 20.44 -9.35
C THR A 66 -0.43 21.32 -8.78
N ASN A 67 -0.73 22.17 -7.80
CA ASN A 67 0.26 22.98 -7.07
C ASN A 67 1.14 22.13 -6.12
N ARG A 68 1.46 20.88 -6.51
CA ARG A 68 2.27 19.97 -5.69
C ARG A 68 3.74 20.24 -5.88
N THR A 69 4.44 20.38 -4.76
CA THR A 69 5.90 20.46 -4.73
C THR A 69 6.52 19.17 -5.25
N ILE A 70 7.59 19.32 -6.03
CA ILE A 70 8.41 18.19 -6.51
C ILE A 70 8.98 17.45 -5.29
N PRO A 71 8.76 16.14 -5.16
CA PRO A 71 9.30 15.38 -4.05
C PRO A 71 10.83 15.34 -4.03
N LEU A 72 11.42 15.57 -2.85
CA LEU A 72 12.87 15.49 -2.63
C LEU A 72 13.49 14.13 -3.01
N TYR A 73 12.69 13.06 -3.01
CA TYR A 73 13.21 11.74 -3.39
C TYR A 73 13.63 11.66 -4.86
N PHE A 74 13.15 12.54 -5.74
CA PHE A 74 13.56 12.50 -7.15
C PHE A 74 15.03 12.77 -7.31
N GLU A 75 15.51 13.85 -6.69
CA GLU A 75 16.92 14.22 -6.78
C GLU A 75 17.82 13.31 -5.96
N ARG A 76 17.25 12.73 -4.89
CA ARG A 76 17.93 11.73 -4.09
C ARG A 76 18.12 10.39 -4.82
N ASN A 77 17.07 9.89 -5.45
CA ASN A 77 17.00 8.49 -5.87
C ASN A 77 17.06 8.31 -7.39
N TYR A 78 16.70 9.32 -8.19
CA TYR A 78 16.36 9.10 -9.59
C TYR A 78 17.11 9.96 -10.61
N VAL A 79 17.24 11.26 -10.36
CA VAL A 79 17.85 12.19 -11.30
C VAL A 79 18.77 13.15 -10.58
N LYS A 80 19.88 13.58 -11.18
CA LYS A 80 20.80 14.52 -10.51
C LYS A 80 20.18 15.91 -10.30
N SER A 81 19.28 16.31 -11.20
CA SER A 81 18.57 17.57 -11.14
C SER A 81 17.25 17.44 -11.88
N PHE A 82 16.14 17.61 -11.16
CA PHE A 82 14.81 17.47 -11.73
C PHE A 82 14.57 18.54 -12.81
N SER A 83 14.99 19.78 -12.55
CA SER A 83 14.82 20.90 -13.49
C SER A 83 15.59 20.70 -14.79
N LYS A 84 16.84 20.21 -14.73
CA LYS A 84 17.65 19.93 -15.93
C LYS A 84 17.05 18.80 -16.76
N GLU A 85 16.61 17.72 -16.12
CA GLU A 85 15.94 16.61 -16.82
C GLU A 85 14.59 17.03 -17.40
N LEU A 86 13.81 17.86 -16.69
CA LEU A 86 12.56 18.41 -17.21
C LEU A 86 12.79 19.24 -18.48
N MET A 87 13.82 20.09 -18.51
CA MET A 87 14.17 20.86 -19.71
C MET A 87 14.58 19.96 -20.87
N LYS A 88 15.34 18.88 -20.60
CA LYS A 88 15.70 17.88 -21.61
C LYS A 88 14.46 17.17 -22.17
N LEU A 89 13.54 16.74 -21.31
CA LEU A 89 12.29 16.10 -21.72
C LEU A 89 11.41 17.02 -22.58
N LYS A 90 11.38 18.33 -22.28
CA LYS A 90 10.71 19.35 -23.12
C LYS A 90 11.40 19.49 -24.48
N LYS A 91 12.74 19.60 -24.49
CA LYS A 91 13.53 19.73 -25.73
C LYS A 91 13.35 18.53 -26.66
N ASP A 92 13.28 17.33 -26.09
CA ASP A 92 13.14 16.08 -26.83
C ASP A 92 11.66 15.73 -27.13
N GLU A 93 10.72 16.65 -26.85
CA GLU A 93 9.28 16.55 -27.09
C GLU A 93 8.59 15.36 -26.38
N TRP A 94 9.17 14.84 -25.30
CA TRP A 94 8.50 13.86 -24.43
C TRP A 94 7.37 14.50 -23.63
N ILE A 95 7.53 15.78 -23.28
CA ILE A 95 6.53 16.59 -22.62
C ILE A 95 6.34 17.90 -23.37
N TYR A 96 5.14 18.45 -23.33
CA TYR A 96 4.80 19.74 -23.89
C TYR A 96 5.29 20.89 -22.98
N LYS A 97 5.15 22.13 -23.47
CA LYS A 97 5.57 23.33 -22.72
C LYS A 97 4.83 23.48 -21.40
N ASP A 98 3.56 23.09 -21.38
CA ASP A 98 2.69 23.04 -20.20
C ASP A 98 2.97 21.85 -19.27
N GLU A 99 4.00 21.05 -19.56
CA GLU A 99 4.43 19.87 -18.78
C GLU A 99 3.48 18.67 -18.89
N SER A 100 2.46 18.75 -19.73
CA SER A 100 1.64 17.59 -20.06
C SER A 100 2.42 16.61 -20.96
N LEU A 101 2.11 15.31 -20.83
CA LEU A 101 2.81 14.27 -21.59
C LEU A 101 2.37 14.24 -23.05
N SER A 102 3.34 14.08 -23.95
CA SER A 102 3.06 13.81 -25.36
C SER A 102 2.58 12.36 -25.58
N PRO A 103 1.94 12.05 -26.73
CA PRO A 103 1.49 10.70 -27.03
C PRO A 103 2.62 9.66 -26.99
N LYS A 104 3.84 10.01 -27.44
CA LYS A 104 5.00 9.11 -27.37
C LYS A 104 5.45 8.84 -25.93
N ALA A 105 5.39 9.84 -25.05
CA ALA A 105 5.69 9.64 -23.63
C ALA A 105 4.64 8.75 -22.95
N LYS A 106 3.35 8.97 -23.23
CA LYS A 106 2.27 8.10 -22.70
C LYS A 106 2.45 6.65 -23.12
N LYS A 107 2.79 6.42 -24.40
CA LYS A 107 3.06 5.08 -24.93
C LYS A 107 4.27 4.42 -24.24
N VAL A 108 5.39 5.13 -24.11
CA VAL A 108 6.59 4.60 -23.44
C VAL A 108 6.31 4.32 -21.96
N LEU A 109 5.61 5.22 -21.27
CA LEU A 109 5.21 5.03 -19.87
C LEU A 109 4.34 3.78 -19.71
N HIS A 110 3.35 3.58 -20.58
CA HIS A 110 2.50 2.40 -20.56
C HIS A 110 3.30 1.11 -20.78
N ASN A 111 4.22 1.10 -21.74
CA ASN A 111 5.05 -0.06 -22.06
C ASN A 111 6.05 -0.42 -20.95
N ASN A 112 6.35 0.53 -20.05
CA ASN A 112 7.34 0.38 -18.98
C ASN A 112 6.69 0.53 -17.60
N PHE A 113 5.41 0.18 -17.48
CA PHE A 113 4.65 0.37 -16.25
C PHE A 113 5.16 -0.52 -15.09
N ASP A 114 5.89 -1.58 -15.37
CA ASP A 114 6.55 -2.42 -14.36
C ASP A 114 7.57 -1.63 -13.52
N ILE A 115 8.26 -0.64 -14.12
CA ILE A 115 9.15 0.29 -13.39
C ILE A 115 8.36 1.11 -12.36
N ILE A 116 7.14 1.53 -12.72
CA ILE A 116 6.27 2.28 -11.81
C ILE A 116 5.78 1.40 -10.67
N GLU A 117 5.39 0.16 -10.96
CA GLU A 117 5.00 -0.79 -9.92
C GLU A 117 6.16 -1.07 -8.95
N LYS A 118 7.38 -1.26 -9.46
CA LYS A 118 8.59 -1.36 -8.63
C LYS A 118 8.80 -0.09 -7.78
N HIS A 119 8.71 1.10 -8.36
CA HIS A 119 8.81 2.36 -7.61
C HIS A 119 7.77 2.45 -6.48
N ARG A 120 6.51 2.11 -6.75
CA ARG A 120 5.40 2.20 -5.78
C ARG A 120 5.59 1.29 -4.56
N VAL A 121 6.29 0.17 -4.73
CA VAL A 121 6.64 -0.74 -3.63
C VAL A 121 8.04 -0.46 -3.05
N GLY A 122 8.68 0.65 -3.43
CA GLY A 122 10.01 1.04 -2.96
C GLY A 122 11.12 0.14 -3.48
N TRP A 123 10.94 -0.48 -4.64
CA TRP A 123 11.83 -1.45 -5.27
C TRP A 123 12.11 -2.70 -4.44
N MET A 124 11.29 -3.00 -3.44
CA MET A 124 11.39 -4.23 -2.67
C MET A 124 10.57 -5.33 -3.32
N ASN A 125 11.23 -6.43 -3.68
CA ASN A 125 10.53 -7.67 -3.98
C ASN A 125 10.04 -8.36 -2.68
N GLU A 126 9.30 -9.45 -2.79
CA GLU A 126 8.76 -10.16 -1.61
C GLU A 126 9.88 -10.73 -0.71
N ALA A 127 11.00 -11.15 -1.28
CA ALA A 127 12.15 -11.61 -0.50
C ALA A 127 12.80 -10.44 0.27
N ASP A 128 13.05 -9.31 -0.40
CA ASP A 128 13.56 -8.08 0.23
C ASP A 128 12.64 -7.64 1.38
N ARG A 129 11.32 -7.67 1.16
CA ARG A 129 10.34 -7.32 2.20
C ARG A 129 10.45 -8.24 3.42
N LYS A 130 10.55 -9.56 3.23
CA LYS A 130 10.71 -10.52 4.32
C LYS A 130 12.00 -10.26 5.10
N THR A 131 13.11 -10.02 4.39
CA THR A 131 14.40 -9.68 5.01
C THR A 131 14.31 -8.39 5.83
N PHE A 132 13.59 -7.38 5.32
CA PHE A 132 13.34 -6.13 6.05
C PHE A 132 12.49 -6.33 7.30
N GLU A 133 11.41 -7.12 7.21
CA GLU A 133 10.54 -7.48 8.32
C GLU A 133 11.33 -8.22 9.42
N GLU A 134 12.14 -9.20 9.04
CA GLU A 134 13.00 -9.96 9.96
C GLU A 134 14.08 -9.08 10.61
N ALA A 135 14.80 -8.28 9.82
CA ALA A 135 15.81 -7.36 10.33
C ALA A 135 15.20 -6.37 11.33
N ARG A 136 13.98 -5.86 11.06
CA ARG A 136 13.27 -4.96 11.97
C ARG A 136 12.89 -5.67 13.27
N ARG A 137 12.42 -6.91 13.19
CA ARG A 137 12.06 -7.72 14.36
C ARG A 137 13.27 -7.96 15.26
N ILE A 138 14.41 -8.35 14.69
CA ILE A 138 15.65 -8.57 15.45
C ILE A 138 16.15 -7.26 16.07
N GLU A 139 16.16 -6.16 15.32
CA GLU A 139 16.55 -4.85 15.86
C GLU A 139 15.66 -4.40 17.02
N MET A 140 14.35 -4.65 16.94
CA MET A 140 13.42 -4.34 18.03
C MET A 140 13.67 -5.21 19.26
N ASN A 141 13.95 -6.50 19.07
CA ASN A 141 14.32 -7.40 20.18
C ASN A 141 15.61 -6.96 20.86
N ILE A 142 16.62 -6.55 20.08
CA ILE A 142 17.87 -5.97 20.62
C ILE A 142 17.56 -4.70 21.42
N HIS A 143 16.70 -3.82 20.90
CA HIS A 143 16.31 -2.61 21.62
C HIS A 143 15.56 -2.91 22.92
N ASN A 144 14.61 -3.85 22.91
CA ASN A 144 13.88 -4.27 24.10
C ASN A 144 14.82 -4.88 25.15
N GLN A 145 15.80 -5.68 24.74
CA GLN A 145 16.81 -6.18 25.68
C GLN A 145 17.65 -5.05 26.28
N TRP A 146 18.01 -4.05 25.47
CA TRP A 146 18.69 -2.86 25.99
C TRP A 146 17.83 -2.12 27.02
N LEU A 147 16.54 -1.93 26.75
CA LEU A 147 15.61 -1.29 27.68
C LEU A 147 15.53 -2.04 29.02
N ILE A 148 15.38 -3.36 28.98
CA ILE A 148 15.37 -4.22 30.19
C ILE A 148 16.69 -4.03 30.97
N ASN A 149 17.83 -4.07 30.29
CA ASN A 149 19.14 -3.90 30.94
C ASN A 149 19.34 -2.50 31.56
N ASN A 150 18.47 -1.53 31.26
CA ASN A 150 18.52 -0.17 31.81
C ASN A 150 17.31 0.12 32.73
N GLY A 151 16.57 -0.90 33.19
CA GLY A 151 15.44 -0.75 34.12
C GLY A 151 14.20 -0.10 33.49
N MET A 152 13.98 -0.31 32.19
CA MET A 152 12.85 0.22 31.42
C MET A 152 11.95 -0.93 30.92
N GLU A 153 11.62 -1.88 31.79
CA GLU A 153 10.88 -3.10 31.48
C GLU A 153 9.45 -2.82 30.97
N ASP A 154 8.80 -1.78 31.49
CA ASP A 154 7.46 -1.37 31.10
C ASP A 154 7.39 -0.92 29.62
N ILE A 155 8.44 -0.24 29.14
CA ILE A 155 8.57 0.19 27.75
C ILE A 155 8.87 -1.02 26.86
N ALA A 156 9.75 -1.92 27.31
CA ALA A 156 10.07 -3.14 26.57
C ALA A 156 8.83 -4.04 26.39
N GLU A 157 8.01 -4.20 27.43
CA GLU A 157 6.77 -4.98 27.35
C GLU A 157 5.73 -4.31 26.43
N ARG A 158 5.55 -2.98 26.53
CA ARG A 158 4.70 -2.23 25.59
C ARG A 158 5.14 -2.42 24.13
N ASN A 159 6.44 -2.34 23.86
CA ASN A 159 6.97 -2.58 22.51
C ASN A 159 6.66 -4.00 22.03
N LYS A 160 6.81 -5.01 22.89
CA LYS A 160 6.50 -6.41 22.57
C LYS A 160 5.02 -6.61 22.25
N GLN A 161 4.12 -6.04 23.04
CA GLN A 161 2.68 -6.10 22.77
C GLN A 161 2.31 -5.40 21.45
N MET A 162 2.92 -4.24 21.15
CA MET A 162 2.73 -3.58 19.86
C MET A 162 3.23 -4.44 18.69
N MET A 163 4.34 -5.14 18.83
CA MET A 163 4.83 -6.05 17.78
C MET A 163 3.85 -7.20 17.53
N LEU A 164 3.36 -7.84 18.61
CA LEU A 164 2.37 -8.92 18.49
C LEU A 164 1.08 -8.43 17.81
N LYS A 165 0.62 -7.23 18.17
CA LYS A 165 -0.54 -6.60 17.52
C LYS A 165 -0.28 -6.33 16.03
N GLN A 166 0.89 -5.78 15.68
CA GLN A 166 1.26 -5.53 14.28
C GLN A 166 1.32 -6.81 13.45
N ASP A 167 1.85 -7.90 14.01
CA ASP A 167 1.89 -9.20 13.34
C ASP A 167 0.48 -9.76 13.10
N ALA A 168 -0.40 -9.65 14.10
CA ALA A 168 -1.81 -10.04 13.97
C ALA A 168 -2.54 -9.20 12.89
N ASP A 169 -2.39 -7.88 12.93
CA ASP A 169 -2.97 -6.94 11.97
C ASP A 169 -2.47 -7.21 10.54
N MET A 170 -1.19 -7.57 10.39
CA MET A 170 -0.62 -7.91 9.10
C MET A 170 -1.22 -9.20 8.52
N ILE A 171 -1.45 -10.22 9.36
CA ILE A 171 -2.12 -11.47 8.94
C ILE A 171 -3.54 -11.17 8.44
N ILE A 172 -4.29 -10.36 9.20
CA ILE A 172 -5.65 -9.91 8.84
C ILE A 172 -5.60 -9.16 7.51
N THR A 173 -4.68 -8.20 7.37
CA THR A 173 -4.51 -7.38 6.15
C THR A 173 -4.19 -8.25 4.94
N ARG A 174 -3.30 -9.23 5.06
CA ARG A 174 -2.95 -10.17 3.97
C ARG A 174 -4.16 -11.00 3.55
N LYS A 175 -4.93 -11.54 4.50
CA LYS A 175 -6.16 -12.29 4.21
C LYS A 175 -7.21 -11.42 3.52
N PHE A 176 -7.41 -10.19 4.01
CA PHE A 176 -8.33 -9.23 3.41
C PHE A 176 -7.93 -8.88 1.97
N LYS A 177 -6.65 -8.54 1.72
CA LYS A 177 -6.16 -8.24 0.36
C LYS A 177 -6.35 -9.41 -0.59
N LYS A 178 -6.08 -10.64 -0.15
CA LYS A 178 -6.36 -11.85 -0.93
C LYS A 178 -7.84 -11.94 -1.31
N ALA A 179 -8.73 -11.81 -0.33
CA ALA A 179 -10.18 -11.83 -0.58
C ALA A 179 -10.64 -10.67 -1.49
N GLU A 180 -10.04 -9.49 -1.36
CA GLU A 180 -10.33 -8.35 -2.22
C GLU A 180 -9.96 -8.62 -3.69
N THR A 181 -8.78 -9.18 -3.93
CA THR A 181 -8.34 -9.58 -5.28
C THR A 181 -9.29 -10.63 -5.87
N MET A 182 -9.64 -11.67 -5.11
CA MET A 182 -10.61 -12.69 -5.53
C MET A 182 -11.97 -12.06 -5.86
N SER A 183 -12.44 -11.11 -5.04
CA SER A 183 -13.69 -10.37 -5.26
C SER A 183 -13.67 -9.52 -6.54
N LYS A 184 -12.51 -8.96 -6.89
CA LYS A 184 -12.29 -8.18 -8.12
C LYS A 184 -12.25 -9.11 -9.35
N ASN A 185 -11.73 -10.32 -9.20
CA ASN A 185 -11.67 -11.37 -10.23
C ASN A 185 -12.95 -12.21 -10.35
N ASN A 186 -14.03 -11.82 -9.65
CA ASN A 186 -15.33 -12.49 -9.66
C ASN A 186 -15.36 -13.89 -9.01
N GLU A 187 -14.35 -14.25 -8.22
CA GLU A 187 -14.28 -15.47 -7.41
C GLU A 187 -15.03 -15.27 -6.07
N LEU A 188 -16.33 -14.91 -6.14
CA LEU A 188 -17.08 -14.34 -5.02
C LEU A 188 -17.31 -15.33 -3.86
N ALA A 189 -17.57 -16.61 -4.14
CA ALA A 189 -17.87 -17.60 -3.09
C ALA A 189 -16.67 -17.83 -2.16
N GLU A 190 -15.48 -18.01 -2.73
CA GLU A 190 -14.25 -18.20 -1.94
C GLU A 190 -13.80 -16.91 -1.25
N ALA A 191 -13.99 -15.76 -1.89
CA ALA A 191 -13.76 -14.47 -1.25
C ALA A 191 -14.65 -14.28 -0.01
N ASN A 192 -15.94 -14.62 -0.11
CA ASN A 192 -16.90 -14.47 0.99
C ASN A 192 -16.53 -15.34 2.20
N LYS A 193 -16.13 -16.61 1.99
CA LYS A 193 -15.65 -17.50 3.07
C LYS A 193 -14.50 -16.89 3.86
N ILE A 194 -13.57 -16.20 3.19
CA ILE A 194 -12.46 -15.52 3.86
C ILE A 194 -12.96 -14.31 4.65
N LEU A 195 -13.82 -13.48 4.05
CA LEU A 195 -14.35 -12.27 4.67
C LEU A 195 -15.22 -12.58 5.90
N GLU A 196 -16.06 -13.61 5.83
CA GLU A 196 -16.91 -14.05 6.95
C GLU A 196 -16.06 -14.49 8.16
N ARG A 197 -15.02 -15.30 7.93
CA ARG A 197 -14.06 -15.67 9.00
C ARG A 197 -13.32 -14.48 9.59
N LEU A 198 -13.03 -13.46 8.79
CA LEU A 198 -12.37 -12.25 9.28
C LEU A 198 -13.31 -11.41 10.16
N ILE A 199 -14.60 -11.36 9.84
CA ILE A 199 -15.61 -10.72 10.70
C ILE A 199 -15.68 -11.42 12.06
N GLU A 200 -15.64 -12.75 12.08
CA GLU A 200 -15.65 -13.54 13.33
C GLU A 200 -14.40 -13.35 14.18
N SER A 201 -13.28 -12.92 13.59
CA SER A 201 -12.00 -12.75 14.29
C SER A 201 -11.88 -11.49 15.16
N ASN A 202 -12.94 -10.68 15.27
CA ASN A 202 -12.99 -9.44 16.05
C ASN A 202 -11.78 -8.50 15.79
N THR A 203 -11.50 -8.29 14.52
CA THR A 203 -10.47 -7.36 14.02
C THR A 203 -10.80 -5.90 14.35
N ASP A 204 -9.77 -5.05 14.46
CA ASP A 204 -9.89 -3.59 14.64
C ASP A 204 -10.39 -2.87 13.37
N TYR A 205 -10.49 -3.57 12.23
CA TYR A 205 -10.89 -3.00 10.94
C TYR A 205 -12.17 -3.62 10.35
N PRO A 206 -13.28 -3.76 11.11
CA PRO A 206 -14.46 -4.47 10.63
C PRO A 206 -15.12 -3.77 9.43
N ALA A 207 -15.15 -2.44 9.39
CA ALA A 207 -15.90 -1.69 8.38
C ALA A 207 -15.51 -2.01 6.93
N ILE A 208 -14.20 -2.08 6.63
CA ILE A 208 -13.73 -2.39 5.26
C ILE A 208 -14.06 -3.82 4.83
N ILE A 209 -14.17 -4.75 5.79
CA ILE A 209 -14.47 -6.17 5.56
C ILE A 209 -15.97 -6.32 5.29
N TYR A 210 -16.80 -5.72 6.13
CA TYR A 210 -18.24 -5.63 5.94
C TYR A 210 -18.61 -4.98 4.61
N GLU A 211 -17.96 -3.85 4.27
CA GLU A 211 -18.24 -3.15 3.02
C GLU A 211 -17.89 -4.01 1.79
N ARG A 212 -16.77 -4.75 1.85
CA ARG A 212 -16.38 -5.66 0.75
C ARG A 212 -17.36 -6.82 0.60
N LEU A 213 -17.77 -7.44 1.69
CA LEU A 213 -18.71 -8.56 1.66
C LEU A 213 -20.10 -8.10 1.16
N ALA A 214 -20.56 -6.92 1.58
CA ALA A 214 -21.78 -6.30 1.06
C ALA A 214 -21.72 -6.09 -0.46
N LYS A 215 -20.59 -5.56 -0.98
CA LYS A 215 -20.35 -5.44 -2.44
C LYS A 215 -20.44 -6.81 -3.14
N ASN A 216 -19.93 -7.87 -2.53
CA ASN A 216 -19.99 -9.21 -3.12
C ASN A 216 -21.43 -9.76 -3.15
N TYR A 217 -22.18 -9.65 -2.06
CA TYR A 217 -23.61 -10.04 -2.04
C TYR A 217 -24.42 -9.29 -3.09
N ARG A 218 -24.16 -7.98 -3.27
CA ARG A 218 -24.78 -7.20 -4.35
C ARG A 218 -24.49 -7.75 -5.74
N LYS A 219 -23.22 -8.08 -6.04
CA LYS A 219 -22.83 -8.69 -7.32
C LYS A 219 -23.54 -10.03 -7.56
N GLN A 220 -23.78 -10.79 -6.49
CA GLN A 220 -24.52 -12.05 -6.53
C GLN A 220 -26.05 -11.85 -6.55
N LYS A 221 -26.55 -10.61 -6.57
CA LYS A 221 -27.98 -10.25 -6.44
C LYS A 221 -28.62 -10.77 -5.14
N ARG A 222 -27.81 -11.06 -4.12
CA ARG A 222 -28.25 -11.49 -2.79
C ARG A 222 -28.58 -10.25 -1.94
N TYR A 223 -29.61 -9.51 -2.35
CA TYR A 223 -29.93 -8.21 -1.76
C TYR A 223 -30.35 -8.30 -0.29
N GLN A 224 -31.10 -9.34 0.08
CA GLN A 224 -31.49 -9.55 1.49
C GLN A 224 -30.27 -9.81 2.38
N ASP A 225 -29.30 -10.60 1.91
CA ASP A 225 -28.07 -10.85 2.65
C ASP A 225 -27.21 -9.59 2.79
N GLU A 226 -27.17 -8.74 1.76
CA GLU A 226 -26.53 -7.42 1.86
C GLU A 226 -27.19 -6.55 2.94
N ILE A 227 -28.53 -6.47 2.97
CA ILE A 227 -29.27 -5.70 3.98
C ILE A 227 -28.97 -6.23 5.38
N ASN A 228 -29.12 -7.55 5.59
CA ASN A 228 -28.88 -8.19 6.89
C ASN A 228 -27.45 -7.91 7.40
N LEU A 229 -26.47 -7.99 6.50
CA LEU A 229 -25.07 -7.70 6.83
C LEU A 229 -24.85 -6.23 7.19
N CYS A 230 -25.40 -5.30 6.41
CA CYS A 230 -25.28 -3.86 6.66
C CYS A 230 -25.94 -3.46 7.99
N MET A 231 -27.13 -3.99 8.27
CA MET A 231 -27.83 -3.78 9.55
C MET A 231 -27.04 -4.34 10.74
N ARG A 232 -26.42 -5.52 10.57
CA ARG A 232 -25.52 -6.08 11.59
C ARG A 232 -24.33 -5.16 11.88
N PHE A 233 -23.72 -4.57 10.85
CA PHE A 233 -22.64 -3.60 11.03
C PHE A 233 -23.11 -2.37 11.81
N LEU A 234 -24.20 -1.74 11.39
CA LEU A 234 -24.74 -0.53 12.01
C LEU A 234 -25.11 -0.75 13.48
N LYS A 235 -25.59 -1.94 13.82
CA LYS A 235 -25.96 -2.27 15.20
C LYS A 235 -24.74 -2.56 16.10
N ASN A 236 -23.79 -3.36 15.62
CA ASN A 236 -22.79 -3.99 16.48
C ASN A 236 -21.38 -3.38 16.35
N GLU A 237 -21.04 -2.83 15.18
CA GLU A 237 -19.69 -2.36 14.87
C GLU A 237 -19.63 -0.83 14.79
N GLN A 238 -20.65 -0.18 14.22
CA GLN A 238 -20.70 1.28 14.09
C GLN A 238 -20.48 2.03 15.42
N PRO A 239 -21.01 1.61 16.59
CA PRO A 239 -20.78 2.33 17.85
C PRO A 239 -19.32 2.44 18.28
N LYS A 240 -18.42 1.66 17.65
CA LYS A 240 -16.97 1.71 17.89
C LYS A 240 -16.26 2.79 17.05
N TYR A 241 -16.98 3.45 16.13
CA TYR A 241 -16.47 4.50 15.26
C TYR A 241 -17.03 5.86 15.66
N ASP A 242 -16.16 6.86 15.74
CA ASP A 242 -16.56 8.25 16.03
C ASP A 242 -17.10 8.99 14.79
N GLU A 243 -17.03 8.38 13.60
CA GLU A 243 -17.32 9.02 12.32
C GLU A 243 -18.61 8.48 11.66
N ASP A 244 -19.46 9.40 11.21
CA ASP A 244 -20.69 9.12 10.46
C ASP A 244 -20.46 8.63 9.02
N GLN A 245 -19.20 8.59 8.56
CA GLN A 245 -18.88 8.14 7.20
C GLN A 245 -19.41 6.72 6.94
N TRP A 246 -19.26 5.82 7.91
CA TRP A 246 -19.68 4.43 7.75
C TRP A 246 -21.20 4.28 7.79
N ILE A 247 -21.90 5.07 8.62
CA ILE A 247 -23.37 5.15 8.61
C ILE A 247 -23.87 5.43 7.19
N ASN A 248 -23.39 6.52 6.61
CA ASN A 248 -23.75 6.93 5.26
C ASN A 248 -23.46 5.88 4.18
N ILE A 249 -22.34 5.16 4.30
CA ILE A 249 -21.96 4.10 3.36
C ILE A 249 -22.95 2.93 3.44
N PHE A 250 -23.28 2.46 4.64
CA PHE A 250 -24.12 1.29 4.84
C PHE A 250 -25.61 1.58 4.63
N GLU A 251 -26.11 2.75 5.03
CA GLU A 251 -27.50 3.17 4.76
C GLU A 251 -27.79 3.29 3.26
N LYS A 252 -26.90 3.92 2.50
CA LYS A 252 -27.02 3.98 1.02
C LYS A 252 -27.05 2.59 0.39
N ARG A 253 -26.35 1.63 0.99
CA ARG A 253 -26.37 0.24 0.50
C ARG A 253 -27.71 -0.44 0.78
N ILE A 254 -28.22 -0.30 2.00
CA ILE A 254 -29.53 -0.81 2.41
C ILE A 254 -30.61 -0.26 1.48
N ALA A 255 -30.70 1.07 1.34
CA ALA A 255 -31.70 1.73 0.50
C ALA A 255 -31.65 1.24 -0.97
N PHE A 256 -30.44 1.04 -1.52
CA PHE A 256 -30.30 0.47 -2.86
C PHE A 256 -30.88 -0.95 -2.93
N SER A 257 -30.53 -1.82 -1.98
CA SER A 257 -30.94 -3.22 -1.99
C SER A 257 -32.44 -3.40 -1.74
N GLU A 258 -33.03 -2.58 -0.87
CA GLU A 258 -34.48 -2.49 -0.68
C GLU A 258 -35.20 -2.08 -1.97
N SER A 259 -34.66 -1.08 -2.70
CA SER A 259 -35.23 -0.66 -3.98
C SER A 259 -35.18 -1.74 -5.06
N LYS A 260 -34.24 -2.70 -4.96
CA LYS A 260 -34.13 -3.83 -5.88
C LYS A 260 -35.09 -4.96 -5.52
N LEU A 261 -35.25 -5.24 -4.24
CA LEU A 261 -36.23 -6.22 -3.75
C LEU A 261 -37.67 -5.78 -4.06
N SER A 262 -38.03 -4.52 -3.79
CA SER A 262 -39.39 -4.01 -4.07
C SER A 262 -39.75 -4.08 -5.56
N LYS A 263 -38.77 -3.82 -6.45
CA LYS A 263 -38.96 -4.00 -7.89
C LYS A 263 -39.13 -5.46 -8.29
N GLN A 264 -38.38 -6.38 -7.67
CA GLN A 264 -38.54 -7.82 -7.94
C GLN A 264 -39.93 -8.32 -7.52
N SER A 265 -40.42 -7.91 -6.35
CA SER A 265 -41.76 -8.29 -5.87
C SER A 265 -42.89 -7.78 -6.77
N ASN A 266 -42.77 -6.58 -7.33
CA ASN A 266 -43.77 -6.02 -8.23
C ASN A 266 -43.79 -6.69 -9.62
N THR A 267 -42.67 -7.26 -10.07
CA THR A 267 -42.61 -8.01 -11.33
C THR A 267 -43.23 -9.40 -11.20
N THR A 268 -43.14 -10.04 -10.03
CA THR A 268 -43.71 -11.39 -9.81
C THR A 268 -45.24 -11.37 -9.57
N LEU A 269 -45.84 -10.20 -9.37
CA LEU A 269 -47.29 -10.02 -9.20
C LEU A 269 -48.02 -9.66 -10.50
N LEU A 270 -47.29 -9.50 -11.61
CA LEU A 270 -47.80 -9.13 -12.93
C LEU A 270 -47.69 -10.26 -13.96
N ASP A 271 -47.18 -11.42 -13.55
CA ASP A 271 -47.20 -12.70 -14.29
C ASP A 271 -48.24 -13.63 -13.65
#